data_AF-A0A5C0SNM4-F1
#
_entry.id   AF-A0A5C0SNM4-F1
#
_cell.length_a   1.000
_cell.length_b   1.000
_cell.length_c   1.000
_cell.angle_alpha   90.00
_cell.angle_beta   90.00
_cell.angle_gamma   90.00
#
_symmetry.space_group_name_H-M   'P 1'
#
loop_
_entity.id
_entity.type
_entity.pdbx_description
1 polymer ?
#
loop_
_entity_poly.entity_id
_entity_poly.type
_entity_poly.pdbx_seq_one_letter_code
_entity_poly.pdbx_strand_id
1 'polypeptide(L)'
;MPRRPIVFLLVVLSVTLPLVHALPYWFQNGTYATYALKAPKDATRKEINIFEVWPTLLPEEAYEKISTVEDINNSIPISLFVRGDVLLTFRILNVTKEYARIEVTLELNDVTVDCLNCRYLKKLVLSRVLVLNLTDMMYHDENGAVLGRPTFFVDPSNPPSRGDLIASSVPLKRLEIHTQDLIVSNLSFTWQEGKVLHTYFRDFLPPYILVESNQVPFLWSKYGGSITASAMSSMVYDFDTGLMITTWLLDITPEFISLGIINGDSMNYQASRELQRLFDEGRADKEWWQPGFNLYDTNIRFLKTSSSGAPNTGMRYFFAISLALLILTAFLNWRWQRE
;
A
#
# COMPACT_ATOMS: atom_id res chain seq x y z
N MET A 1 -50.19 -26.84 -2.43
CA MET A 1 -49.29 -26.33 -3.50
C MET A 1 -48.03 -25.75 -2.85
N PRO A 2 -46.84 -26.36 -3.03
CA PRO A 2 -45.63 -25.92 -2.33
C PRO A 2 -44.94 -24.80 -3.12
N ARG A 3 -45.15 -23.54 -2.73
CA ARG A 3 -44.38 -22.37 -3.22
C ARG A 3 -43.08 -22.19 -2.41
N ARG A 4 -42.27 -23.25 -2.28
CA ARG A 4 -40.98 -23.22 -1.57
C ARG A 4 -39.70 -23.55 -2.40
N PRO A 5 -39.68 -23.73 -3.74
CA PRO A 5 -38.42 -24.01 -4.43
C PRO A 5 -37.66 -22.75 -4.90
N ILE A 6 -38.33 -21.60 -5.11
CA ILE A 6 -37.68 -20.44 -5.77
C ILE A 6 -36.70 -19.69 -4.85
N VAL A 7 -37.05 -19.53 -3.57
CA VAL A 7 -36.17 -18.84 -2.60
C VAL A 7 -34.91 -19.68 -2.32
N PHE A 8 -35.05 -21.00 -2.22
CA PHE A 8 -33.92 -21.91 -2.04
C PHE A 8 -33.02 -21.93 -3.29
N LEU A 9 -33.60 -21.90 -4.49
CA LEU A 9 -32.85 -21.83 -5.74
C LEU A 9 -32.06 -20.52 -5.88
N LEU A 10 -32.62 -19.38 -5.46
CA LEU A 10 -31.94 -18.07 -5.47
C LEU A 10 -30.78 -17.99 -4.45
N VAL A 11 -30.96 -18.59 -3.27
CA VAL A 11 -29.91 -18.69 -2.24
C VAL A 11 -28.80 -19.64 -2.70
N VAL A 12 -29.14 -20.76 -3.34
CA VAL A 12 -28.14 -21.68 -3.91
C VAL A 12 -27.40 -21.02 -5.08
N LEU A 13 -28.10 -20.30 -5.98
CA LEU A 13 -27.45 -19.59 -7.10
C LEU A 13 -26.50 -18.47 -6.63
N SER A 14 -26.79 -17.82 -5.51
CA SER A 14 -25.89 -16.80 -4.94
C SER A 14 -24.66 -17.38 -4.24
N VAL A 15 -24.71 -18.66 -3.83
CA VAL A 15 -23.59 -19.39 -3.22
C VAL A 15 -22.73 -20.12 -4.27
N THR A 16 -23.29 -20.45 -5.44
CA THR A 16 -22.57 -21.22 -6.49
C THR A 16 -22.02 -20.38 -7.64
N LEU A 17 -22.28 -19.07 -7.69
CA LEU A 17 -21.58 -18.21 -8.64
C LEU A 17 -20.13 -18.08 -8.17
N PRO A 18 -19.13 -18.39 -9.02
CA PRO A 18 -17.74 -18.10 -8.67
C PRO A 18 -17.64 -16.62 -8.31
N LEU A 19 -16.94 -16.30 -7.23
CA LEU A 19 -16.58 -14.93 -6.89
C LEU A 19 -15.75 -14.39 -8.05
N VAL A 20 -16.42 -13.77 -9.04
CA VAL A 20 -15.74 -12.92 -10.00
C VAL A 20 -15.14 -11.83 -9.16
N HIS A 21 -13.81 -11.84 -9.00
CA HIS A 21 -13.09 -10.79 -8.30
C HIS A 21 -13.42 -9.48 -9.01
N ALA A 22 -14.37 -8.74 -8.47
CA ALA A 22 -14.76 -7.46 -9.00
C ALA A 22 -13.64 -6.51 -8.60
N LEU A 23 -12.80 -6.15 -9.57
CA LEU A 23 -11.81 -5.10 -9.36
C LEU A 23 -12.52 -3.85 -8.80
N PRO A 24 -11.84 -3.05 -7.95
CA PRO A 24 -12.41 -1.81 -7.45
C PRO A 24 -12.96 -0.96 -8.60
N TYR A 25 -14.07 -0.26 -8.39
CA TYR A 25 -14.73 0.51 -9.46
C TYR A 25 -13.82 1.54 -10.14
N TRP A 26 -12.76 1.97 -9.44
CA TRP A 26 -11.79 2.92 -9.93
C TRP A 26 -10.63 2.27 -10.69
N PHE A 27 -10.53 0.94 -10.72
CA PHE A 27 -9.46 0.20 -11.35
C PHE A 27 -9.63 0.18 -12.88
N GLN A 28 -9.19 1.25 -13.54
CA GLN A 28 -9.34 1.47 -14.97
C GLN A 28 -8.16 2.27 -15.53
N ASN A 29 -8.04 2.29 -16.86
CA ASN A 29 -6.96 3.00 -17.55
C ASN A 29 -6.93 4.49 -17.16
N GLY A 30 -5.74 5.00 -16.88
CA GLY A 30 -5.50 6.39 -16.49
C GLY A 30 -5.73 6.69 -15.01
N THR A 31 -6.22 5.73 -14.21
CA THR A 31 -6.29 5.91 -12.75
C THR A 31 -4.89 5.96 -12.15
N TYR A 32 -4.67 6.88 -11.22
CA TYR A 32 -3.40 7.02 -10.52
C TYR A 32 -3.60 7.42 -9.06
N ALA A 33 -2.59 7.15 -8.24
CA ALA A 33 -2.42 7.82 -6.95
C ALA A 33 -0.93 8.11 -6.70
N THR A 34 -0.67 9.26 -6.12
CA THR A 34 0.65 9.73 -5.72
C THR A 34 0.69 9.86 -4.21
N TYR A 35 1.77 9.36 -3.62
CA TYR A 35 2.07 9.40 -2.19
C TYR A 35 3.33 10.22 -1.96
N ALA A 36 3.38 10.96 -0.86
CA ALA A 36 4.49 11.84 -0.57
C ALA A 36 5.18 11.51 0.76
N LEU A 37 6.52 11.60 0.76
CA LEU A 37 7.31 11.95 1.93
C LEU A 37 7.72 13.41 1.76
N LYS A 38 7.18 14.30 2.59
CA LYS A 38 7.42 15.73 2.48
C LYS A 38 8.58 16.15 3.35
N ALA A 39 9.49 16.92 2.77
CA ALA A 39 10.56 17.58 3.50
C ALA A 39 10.03 18.88 4.13
N PRO A 40 10.30 19.15 5.42
CA PRO A 40 10.04 20.45 6.02
C PRO A 40 10.81 21.57 5.30
N LYS A 41 10.24 22.78 5.23
CA LYS A 41 10.89 23.93 4.59
C LYS A 41 12.22 24.31 5.26
N ASP A 42 12.34 24.02 6.54
CA ASP A 42 13.48 24.26 7.43
C ASP A 42 14.11 22.93 7.86
N ALA A 43 14.22 21.97 6.93
CA ALA A 43 14.79 20.66 7.19
C ALA A 43 16.23 20.76 7.73
N THR A 44 16.49 20.04 8.81
CA THR A 44 17.82 19.88 9.39
C THR A 44 18.64 18.86 8.61
N ARG A 45 19.95 18.84 8.82
CA ARG A 45 20.85 17.82 8.19
C ARG A 45 20.53 16.37 8.58
N LYS A 46 19.71 16.14 9.60
CA LYS A 46 19.31 14.81 10.05
C LYS A 46 18.00 14.33 9.42
N GLU A 47 17.27 15.22 8.76
CA GLU A 47 15.99 14.90 8.11
C GLU A 47 16.26 14.51 6.66
N ILE A 48 16.73 13.27 6.48
CA ILE A 48 17.15 12.71 5.19
C ILE A 48 16.49 11.34 5.02
N ASN A 49 15.92 11.08 3.85
CA ASN A 49 15.51 9.73 3.47
C ASN A 49 16.68 9.03 2.78
N ILE A 50 16.85 7.73 3.02
CA ILE A 50 17.93 6.94 2.42
C ILE A 50 17.30 5.80 1.63
N PHE A 51 17.62 5.70 0.35
CA PHE A 51 17.23 4.56 -0.48
C PHE A 51 18.49 3.84 -0.95
N GLU A 52 18.65 2.59 -0.54
CA GLU A 52 19.67 1.71 -1.07
C GLU A 52 19.17 1.12 -2.39
N VAL A 53 19.92 1.36 -3.46
CA VAL A 53 19.58 0.84 -4.78
C VAL A 53 20.65 -0.13 -5.28
N TRP A 54 20.21 -1.18 -5.97
CA TRP A 54 21.11 -2.11 -6.64
C TRP A 54 21.29 -1.70 -8.11
N PRO A 55 22.51 -1.38 -8.56
CA PRO A 55 22.73 -0.78 -9.88
C PRO A 55 22.13 -1.58 -11.04
N THR A 56 22.31 -2.90 -11.05
CA THR A 56 21.83 -3.76 -12.14
C THR A 56 20.31 -3.94 -12.18
N LEU A 57 19.59 -3.48 -11.15
CA LEU A 57 18.13 -3.50 -11.12
C LEU A 57 17.51 -2.15 -11.49
N LEU A 58 18.30 -1.08 -11.53
CA LEU A 58 17.81 0.26 -11.83
C LEU A 58 17.18 0.35 -13.22
N PRO A 59 16.15 1.19 -13.39
CA PRO A 59 15.72 1.64 -14.72
C PRO A 59 16.88 2.30 -15.47
N GLU A 60 16.97 2.07 -16.79
CA GLU A 60 18.07 2.53 -17.65
C GLU A 60 18.31 4.04 -17.51
N GLU A 61 17.26 4.85 -17.63
CA GLU A 61 17.36 6.32 -17.49
C GLU A 61 17.92 6.76 -16.12
N ALA A 62 17.54 6.04 -15.04
CA ALA A 62 18.03 6.33 -13.70
C ALA A 62 19.51 5.96 -13.56
N TYR A 63 19.90 4.80 -14.10
CA TYR A 63 21.28 4.33 -14.12
C TYR A 63 22.19 5.31 -14.89
N GLU A 64 21.78 5.71 -16.09
CA GLU A 64 22.53 6.69 -16.89
C GLU A 64 22.69 8.01 -16.15
N LYS A 65 21.62 8.49 -15.52
CA LYS A 65 21.64 9.75 -14.78
C LYS A 65 22.58 9.69 -13.56
N ILE A 66 22.57 8.59 -12.81
CA ILE A 66 23.52 8.39 -11.71
C ILE A 66 24.96 8.31 -12.23
N SER A 67 25.18 7.63 -13.36
CA SER A 67 26.50 7.48 -13.98
C SER A 67 27.12 8.82 -14.42
N THR A 68 26.32 9.89 -14.58
CA THR A 68 26.84 11.23 -14.89
C THR A 68 27.54 11.90 -13.72
N VAL A 69 27.32 11.41 -12.49
CA VAL A 69 27.84 12.03 -11.27
C VAL A 69 28.65 11.09 -10.38
N GLU A 70 28.51 9.77 -10.54
CA GLU A 70 29.22 8.75 -9.75
C GLU A 70 29.69 7.58 -10.62
N ASP A 71 30.87 7.03 -10.32
CA ASP A 71 31.39 5.83 -10.99
C ASP A 71 30.71 4.58 -10.40
N ILE A 72 29.80 3.99 -11.17
CA ILE A 72 28.96 2.89 -10.68
C ILE A 72 29.73 1.56 -10.63
N ASN A 73 29.81 0.97 -9.44
CA ASN A 73 30.20 -0.44 -9.26
C ASN A 73 28.95 -1.32 -9.18
N ASN A 74 28.72 -2.13 -10.23
CA ASN A 74 27.55 -3.01 -10.36
C ASN A 74 27.48 -4.17 -9.35
N SER A 75 28.50 -4.35 -8.50
CA SER A 75 28.57 -5.44 -7.52
C SER A 75 28.23 -5.01 -6.09
N ILE A 76 27.96 -3.73 -5.87
CA ILE A 76 27.62 -3.17 -4.56
C ILE A 76 26.39 -2.24 -4.68
N PRO A 77 25.59 -2.10 -3.62
CA PRO A 77 24.50 -1.15 -3.60
C PRO A 77 25.02 0.30 -3.54
N ILE A 78 24.19 1.23 -3.99
CA ILE A 78 24.42 2.68 -3.93
C ILE A 78 23.40 3.30 -2.98
N SER A 79 23.86 4.11 -2.05
CA SER A 79 22.98 4.87 -1.16
C SER A 79 22.58 6.20 -1.80
N LEU A 80 21.27 6.44 -1.91
CA LEU A 80 20.67 7.70 -2.35
C LEU A 80 20.16 8.46 -1.13
N PHE A 81 20.81 9.57 -0.81
CA PHE A 81 20.42 10.45 0.31
C PHE A 81 19.52 11.57 -0.22
N VAL A 82 18.27 11.61 0.23
CA VAL A 82 17.23 12.48 -0.32
C VAL A 82 16.77 13.48 0.74
N ARG A 83 16.98 14.76 0.47
CA ARG A 83 16.63 15.88 1.37
C ARG A 83 15.34 16.59 0.97
N GLY A 84 14.92 16.45 -0.28
CA GLY A 84 13.70 17.04 -0.80
C GLY A 84 12.52 16.10 -0.67
N ASP A 85 11.43 16.49 -1.33
CA ASP A 85 10.23 15.67 -1.39
C ASP A 85 10.47 14.37 -2.17
N VAL A 86 9.90 13.28 -1.66
CA VAL A 86 9.82 11.99 -2.35
C VAL A 86 8.39 11.76 -2.78
N LEU A 87 8.16 11.50 -4.06
CA LEU A 87 6.83 11.23 -4.61
C LEU A 87 6.81 9.83 -5.23
N LEU A 88 5.98 8.95 -4.69
CA LEU A 88 5.74 7.61 -5.19
C LEU A 88 4.39 7.57 -5.87
N THR A 89 4.36 7.29 -7.17
CA THR A 89 3.13 7.26 -7.96
C THR A 89 2.92 5.88 -8.56
N PHE A 90 1.69 5.39 -8.52
CA PHE A 90 1.27 4.31 -9.40
C PHE A 90 0.23 4.83 -10.40
N ARG A 91 0.28 4.33 -11.63
CA ARG A 91 -0.66 4.66 -12.69
C ARG A 91 -1.02 3.42 -13.47
N ILE A 92 -2.32 3.18 -13.62
CA ILE A 92 -2.83 2.10 -14.45
C ILE A 92 -2.76 2.55 -15.91
N LEU A 93 -1.86 1.96 -16.69
CA LEU A 93 -1.70 2.28 -18.11
C LEU A 93 -2.74 1.57 -18.97
N ASN A 94 -2.99 0.29 -18.66
CA ASN A 94 -3.90 -0.56 -19.42
C ASN A 94 -4.45 -1.68 -18.54
N VAL A 95 -5.74 -2.00 -18.69
CA VAL A 95 -6.44 -3.11 -18.06
C VAL A 95 -7.05 -3.97 -19.17
N THR A 96 -6.70 -5.27 -19.16
CA THR A 96 -7.32 -6.29 -20.00
C THR A 96 -8.16 -7.24 -19.15
N LYS A 97 -8.61 -8.36 -19.71
CA LYS A 97 -9.33 -9.38 -18.92
C LYS A 97 -8.42 -10.17 -17.98
N GLU A 98 -7.14 -10.31 -18.34
CA GLU A 98 -6.20 -11.22 -17.66
C GLU A 98 -5.12 -10.48 -16.88
N TYR A 99 -4.71 -9.31 -17.37
CA TYR A 99 -3.64 -8.53 -16.75
C TYR A 99 -3.89 -7.03 -16.81
N ALA A 100 -3.23 -6.30 -15.92
CA ALA A 100 -3.09 -4.85 -15.97
C ALA A 100 -1.62 -4.43 -16.03
N ARG A 101 -1.33 -3.34 -16.72
CA ARG A 101 -0.02 -2.70 -16.76
C ARG A 101 -0.03 -1.50 -15.82
N ILE A 102 0.82 -1.54 -14.80
CA ILE A 102 0.91 -0.51 -13.77
C ILE A 102 2.28 0.14 -13.88
N GLU A 103 2.32 1.41 -14.23
CA GLU A 103 3.52 2.22 -14.12
C GLU A 103 3.71 2.63 -12.67
N VAL A 104 4.90 2.38 -12.14
CA VAL A 104 5.34 2.85 -10.84
C VAL A 104 6.46 3.84 -11.07
N THR A 105 6.34 5.02 -10.47
CA THR A 105 7.35 6.08 -10.56
C THR A 105 7.70 6.58 -9.17
N LEU A 106 8.98 6.51 -8.81
CA LEU A 106 9.54 7.15 -7.64
C LEU A 106 10.36 8.36 -8.07
N GLU A 107 9.91 9.54 -7.67
CA GLU A 107 10.60 10.79 -7.86
C GLU A 107 11.29 11.20 -6.56
N LEU A 108 12.61 11.39 -6.64
CA LEU A 108 13.47 11.81 -5.55
C LEU A 108 13.98 13.22 -5.86
N ASN A 109 13.67 14.19 -5.00
CA ASN A 109 14.14 15.57 -5.15
C ASN A 109 15.30 15.86 -4.19
N ASP A 110 16.28 16.64 -4.63
CA ASP A 110 17.46 17.01 -3.83
C ASP A 110 18.26 15.78 -3.36
N VAL A 111 18.83 15.04 -4.32
CA VAL A 111 19.47 13.74 -4.11
C VAL A 111 20.98 13.88 -4.09
N THR A 112 21.61 13.33 -3.07
CA THR A 112 23.06 13.09 -3.03
C THR A 112 23.31 11.60 -3.27
N VAL A 113 24.09 11.29 -4.30
CA VAL A 113 24.52 9.91 -4.62
C VAL A 113 25.85 9.68 -3.93
N ASP A 114 25.89 8.68 -3.05
CA ASP A 114 27.04 8.32 -2.20
C ASP A 114 27.64 9.51 -1.40
N CYS A 115 27.61 9.39 -0.08
CA CYS A 115 28.04 10.48 0.80
C CYS A 115 29.56 10.70 0.76
N LEU A 116 30.35 9.77 0.20
CA LEU A 116 31.80 9.90 0.09
C LEU A 116 32.22 11.06 -0.83
N ASN A 117 31.57 11.19 -1.98
CA ASN A 117 31.87 12.24 -2.97
C ASN A 117 30.84 13.39 -2.95
N CYS A 118 29.73 13.22 -2.20
CA CYS A 118 28.65 14.20 -2.05
C CYS A 118 28.15 14.75 -3.41
N ARG A 119 28.00 13.85 -4.38
CA ARG A 119 27.63 14.18 -5.75
C ARG A 119 26.13 14.39 -5.86
N TYR A 120 25.75 15.45 -6.57
CA TYR A 120 24.41 16.03 -6.43
C TYR A 120 23.58 15.90 -7.69
N LEU A 121 22.34 15.42 -7.52
CA LEU A 121 21.29 15.44 -8.53
C LEU A 121 20.10 16.23 -7.99
N LYS A 122 19.71 17.29 -8.69
CA LYS A 122 18.52 18.08 -8.33
C LYS A 122 17.25 17.22 -8.24
N LYS A 123 17.14 16.24 -9.14
CA LYS A 123 16.00 15.32 -9.24
C LYS A 123 16.46 14.01 -9.88
N LEU A 124 16.06 12.89 -9.31
CA LEU A 124 16.22 11.55 -9.87
C LEU A 124 14.84 10.89 -9.97
N VAL A 125 14.55 10.25 -11.09
CA VAL A 125 13.27 9.57 -11.32
C VAL A 125 13.58 8.12 -11.65
N LEU A 126 12.97 7.20 -10.90
CA LEU A 126 13.00 5.78 -11.16
C LEU A 126 11.60 5.40 -11.63
N SER A 127 11.47 4.86 -12.84
CA SER A 127 10.18 4.45 -13.39
C SER A 127 10.25 3.05 -13.99
N ARG A 128 9.23 2.22 -13.74
CA ARG A 128 9.09 0.89 -14.34
C ARG A 128 7.61 0.55 -14.53
N VAL A 129 7.32 -0.21 -15.58
CA VAL A 129 5.99 -0.78 -15.82
C VAL A 129 5.97 -2.22 -15.32
N LEU A 130 5.04 -2.52 -14.42
CA LEU A 130 4.79 -3.85 -13.88
C LEU A 130 3.56 -4.46 -14.53
N VAL A 131 3.56 -5.79 -14.63
CA VAL A 131 2.42 -6.57 -15.10
C VAL A 131 1.76 -7.23 -13.90
N LEU A 132 0.54 -6.80 -13.60
CA LEU A 132 -0.33 -7.39 -12.59
C LEU A 132 -1.20 -8.45 -13.26
N ASN A 133 -1.14 -9.68 -12.79
CA ASN A 133 -2.09 -10.72 -13.15
C ASN A 133 -3.39 -10.50 -12.35
N LEU A 134 -4.52 -10.38 -13.05
CA LEU A 134 -5.82 -10.08 -12.43
C LEU A 134 -6.52 -11.32 -11.88
N THR A 135 -5.98 -12.51 -12.12
CA THR A 135 -6.52 -13.78 -11.60
C THR A 135 -6.06 -14.03 -10.17
N ASP A 136 -4.77 -13.82 -9.90
CA ASP A 136 -4.16 -14.02 -8.58
C ASP A 136 -3.85 -12.69 -7.85
N MET A 137 -4.02 -11.56 -8.53
CA MET A 137 -3.73 -10.21 -8.03
C MET A 137 -2.26 -10.05 -7.60
N MET A 138 -1.34 -10.67 -8.35
CA MET A 138 0.11 -10.61 -8.11
C MET A 138 0.86 -9.97 -9.28
N TYR A 139 1.94 -9.27 -8.97
CA TYR A 139 2.94 -8.92 -9.98
C TYR A 139 3.86 -10.09 -10.26
N HIS A 140 4.24 -10.22 -11.53
CA HIS A 140 5.22 -11.20 -11.99
C HIS A 140 6.39 -10.49 -12.67
N ASP A 141 7.59 -11.07 -12.53
CA ASP A 141 8.75 -10.66 -13.31
C ASP A 141 8.65 -11.15 -14.77
N GLU A 142 9.58 -10.74 -15.62
CA GLU A 142 9.62 -11.13 -17.04
C GLU A 142 9.75 -12.65 -17.26
N ASN A 143 10.22 -13.38 -16.24
CA ASN A 143 10.36 -14.84 -16.25
C ASN A 143 9.14 -15.54 -15.63
N GLY A 144 8.08 -14.79 -15.28
CA GLY A 144 6.86 -15.30 -14.67
C GLY A 144 6.96 -15.56 -13.16
N ALA A 145 8.09 -15.26 -12.52
CA ALA A 145 8.24 -15.45 -11.08
C ALA A 145 7.43 -14.39 -10.31
N VAL A 146 6.74 -14.82 -9.26
CA VAL A 146 5.92 -13.94 -8.43
C VAL A 146 6.82 -12.95 -7.68
N LEU A 147 6.54 -11.66 -7.85
CA LEU A 147 7.16 -10.57 -7.09
C LEU A 147 6.38 -10.26 -5.81
N GLY A 148 5.05 -10.36 -5.85
CA GLY A 148 4.16 -10.12 -4.72
C GLY A 148 2.92 -9.31 -5.11
N ARG A 149 2.14 -8.89 -4.11
CA ARG A 149 0.88 -8.17 -4.33
C ARG A 149 1.11 -6.67 -4.51
N PRO A 150 0.23 -5.95 -5.22
CA PRO A 150 0.22 -4.50 -5.20
C PRO A 150 0.15 -3.94 -3.78
N THR A 151 1.06 -3.02 -3.47
CA THR A 151 1.09 -2.37 -2.16
C THR A 151 0.06 -1.24 -2.10
N PHE A 152 -0.24 -0.61 -3.23
CA PHE A 152 -1.06 0.60 -3.29
C PHE A 152 -2.56 0.38 -3.11
N PHE A 153 -3.03 -0.86 -3.17
CA PHE A 153 -4.44 -1.16 -2.98
C PHE A 153 -4.69 -2.60 -2.57
N VAL A 154 -5.86 -2.84 -1.97
CA VAL A 154 -6.42 -4.15 -1.67
C VAL A 154 -7.86 -4.22 -2.17
N ASP A 155 -8.41 -5.43 -2.27
CA ASP A 155 -9.86 -5.61 -2.36
C ASP A 155 -10.44 -5.57 -0.94
N PRO A 156 -11.25 -4.56 -0.56
CA PRO A 156 -11.85 -4.51 0.78
C PRO A 156 -12.80 -5.65 1.08
N SER A 157 -13.40 -6.27 0.04
CA SER A 157 -14.34 -7.38 0.19
C SER A 157 -13.61 -8.71 0.42
N ASN A 158 -12.35 -8.79 0.01
CA ASN A 158 -11.48 -9.94 0.18
C ASN A 158 -10.04 -9.47 0.49
N PRO A 159 -9.82 -8.83 1.66
CA PRO A 159 -8.50 -8.33 2.03
C PRO A 159 -7.52 -9.50 2.23
N PRO A 160 -6.21 -9.26 2.11
CA PRO A 160 -5.24 -10.34 2.23
C PRO A 160 -5.29 -10.95 3.63
N SER A 161 -5.16 -12.28 3.67
CA SER A 161 -5.19 -13.08 4.88
C SER A 161 -3.80 -13.23 5.48
N ARG A 162 -3.74 -13.54 6.78
CA ARG A 162 -2.47 -13.84 7.45
C ARG A 162 -1.76 -15.01 6.74
N GLY A 163 -0.48 -14.81 6.42
CA GLY A 163 0.34 -15.75 5.66
C GLY A 163 0.37 -15.48 4.16
N ASP A 164 -0.50 -14.63 3.64
CA ASP A 164 -0.48 -14.24 2.22
C ASP A 164 0.80 -13.46 1.91
N LEU A 165 1.32 -13.67 0.70
CA LEU A 165 2.52 -13.01 0.23
C LEU A 165 2.28 -11.50 0.02
N ILE A 166 3.15 -10.67 0.60
CA ILE A 166 3.26 -9.24 0.30
C ILE A 166 4.36 -9.04 -0.73
N ALA A 167 5.58 -9.51 -0.45
CA ALA A 167 6.73 -9.38 -1.32
C ALA A 167 7.64 -10.62 -1.27
N SER A 168 8.05 -11.09 -2.45
CA SER A 168 8.98 -12.20 -2.61
C SER A 168 10.42 -11.76 -2.38
N SER A 169 11.17 -12.56 -1.63
CA SER A 169 12.61 -12.38 -1.40
C SER A 169 13.47 -12.91 -2.54
N VAL A 170 12.89 -13.63 -3.51
CA VAL A 170 13.64 -14.28 -4.59
C VAL A 170 14.55 -13.31 -5.37
N PRO A 171 14.09 -12.11 -5.79
CA PRO A 171 14.96 -11.17 -6.49
C PRO A 171 16.17 -10.73 -5.65
N LEU A 172 15.97 -10.52 -4.34
CA LEU A 172 17.02 -10.09 -3.41
C LEU A 172 18.02 -11.22 -3.14
N LYS A 173 17.55 -12.46 -2.99
CA LYS A 173 18.41 -13.64 -2.81
C LYS A 173 19.34 -13.88 -4.01
N ARG A 174 18.89 -13.55 -5.23
CA ARG A 174 19.74 -13.60 -6.44
C ARG A 174 20.91 -12.59 -6.39
N LEU A 175 20.77 -11.54 -5.59
CA LEU A 175 21.81 -10.54 -5.31
C LEU A 175 22.66 -10.90 -4.08
N GLU A 176 22.57 -12.14 -3.60
CA GLU A 176 23.24 -12.61 -2.38
C GLU A 176 22.79 -11.88 -1.10
N ILE A 177 21.60 -11.28 -1.11
CA ILE A 177 20.99 -10.67 0.08
C ILE A 177 20.25 -11.76 0.86
N HIS A 178 20.62 -11.93 2.13
CA HIS A 178 19.96 -12.87 3.04
C HIS A 178 18.74 -12.20 3.67
N THR A 179 17.56 -12.61 3.20
CA THR A 179 16.26 -12.19 3.74
C THR A 179 15.20 -13.27 3.50
N GLN A 180 13.97 -13.05 3.98
CA GLN A 180 12.82 -13.93 3.81
C GLN A 180 11.68 -13.19 3.14
N ASP A 181 10.66 -13.93 2.68
CA ASP A 181 9.48 -13.32 2.10
C ASP A 181 8.76 -12.46 3.14
N LEU A 182 8.25 -11.30 2.69
CA LEU A 182 7.30 -10.54 3.48
C LEU A 182 5.92 -11.14 3.25
N ILE A 183 5.30 -11.55 4.33
CA ILE A 183 3.96 -12.13 4.39
C ILE A 183 3.11 -11.34 5.37
N VAL A 184 1.80 -11.34 5.19
CA VAL A 184 0.87 -10.70 6.12
C VAL A 184 0.97 -11.36 7.49
N SER A 185 1.38 -10.62 8.51
CA SER A 185 1.38 -11.07 9.90
C SER A 185 0.09 -10.67 10.62
N ASN A 186 -0.48 -9.52 10.26
CA ASN A 186 -1.64 -8.94 10.92
C ASN A 186 -2.56 -8.21 9.92
N LEU A 187 -3.86 -8.36 10.14
CA LEU A 187 -4.92 -7.62 9.47
C LEU A 187 -5.83 -7.05 10.55
N SER A 188 -6.01 -5.73 10.59
CA SER A 188 -6.83 -5.06 11.61
C SER A 188 -7.77 -4.03 10.99
N PHE A 189 -8.97 -3.94 11.56
CA PHE A 189 -9.98 -2.93 11.19
C PHE A 189 -10.20 -1.86 12.26
N THR A 190 -9.55 -2.03 13.42
CA THR A 190 -9.69 -1.16 14.60
C THR A 190 -8.44 -0.34 14.86
N TRP A 191 -7.46 -0.36 13.94
CA TRP A 191 -6.30 0.51 14.01
C TRP A 191 -6.74 1.97 14.01
N GLN A 192 -6.33 2.72 15.04
CA GLN A 192 -6.72 4.11 15.26
C GLN A 192 -8.25 4.34 15.18
N GLU A 193 -9.03 3.39 15.72
CA GLU A 193 -10.49 3.51 15.77
C GLU A 193 -10.91 4.85 16.39
N GLY A 194 -11.86 5.52 15.73
CA GLY A 194 -12.38 6.82 16.16
C GLY A 194 -11.47 8.01 15.87
N LYS A 195 -10.29 7.83 15.27
CA LYS A 195 -9.39 8.93 14.92
C LYS A 195 -9.49 9.32 13.46
N VAL A 196 -9.40 10.62 13.19
CA VAL A 196 -9.26 11.16 11.84
C VAL A 196 -7.82 10.99 11.37
N LEU A 197 -7.63 10.34 10.23
CA LEU A 197 -6.33 10.19 9.59
C LEU A 197 -6.15 11.31 8.57
N HIS A 198 -5.15 12.16 8.79
CA HIS A 198 -4.81 13.25 7.89
C HIS A 198 -3.86 12.78 6.79
N THR A 199 -4.05 13.34 5.59
CA THR A 199 -3.13 13.23 4.46
C THR A 199 -3.00 14.57 3.77
N TYR A 200 -2.15 14.67 2.74
CA TYR A 200 -2.05 15.89 1.94
C TYR A 200 -3.19 16.04 0.93
N PHE A 201 -3.87 14.94 0.61
CA PHE A 201 -5.01 14.94 -0.31
C PHE A 201 -6.32 15.33 0.40
N ARG A 202 -6.63 14.66 1.52
CA ARG A 202 -7.81 14.92 2.37
C ARG A 202 -7.71 14.21 3.72
N ASP A 203 -8.70 14.45 4.57
CA ASP A 203 -8.95 13.66 5.77
C ASP A 203 -9.75 12.39 5.45
N PHE A 204 -9.36 11.30 6.11
CA PHE A 204 -10.03 10.00 6.07
C PHE A 204 -10.62 9.68 7.43
N LEU A 205 -11.82 9.11 7.44
CA LEU A 205 -12.50 8.67 8.67
C LEU A 205 -12.48 7.15 8.75
N PRO A 206 -12.44 6.57 9.96
CA PRO A 206 -12.45 5.12 10.15
C PRO A 206 -13.82 4.53 9.73
N PRO A 207 -13.91 3.21 9.48
CA PRO A 207 -12.85 2.21 9.67
C PRO A 207 -11.75 2.28 8.61
N TYR A 208 -10.58 1.75 8.95
CA TYR A 208 -9.44 1.58 8.05
C TYR A 208 -9.10 0.10 7.95
N ILE A 209 -8.41 -0.32 6.88
CA ILE A 209 -7.82 -1.66 6.80
C ILE A 209 -6.32 -1.51 7.03
N LEU A 210 -5.82 -2.01 8.14
CA LEU A 210 -4.38 -2.12 8.41
C LEU A 210 -3.89 -3.50 7.98
N VAL A 211 -2.88 -3.54 7.12
CA VAL A 211 -2.12 -4.75 6.78
C VAL A 211 -0.69 -4.55 7.25
N GLU A 212 -0.20 -5.48 8.09
CA GLU A 212 1.20 -5.49 8.54
C GLU A 212 1.88 -6.77 8.05
N SER A 213 3.15 -6.64 7.68
CA SER A 213 4.00 -7.78 7.38
C SER A 213 4.67 -8.33 8.64
N ASN A 214 5.15 -9.57 8.53
CA ASN A 214 6.21 -10.05 9.41
C ASN A 214 7.45 -9.12 9.34
N GLN A 215 8.24 -9.14 10.40
CA GLN A 215 9.57 -8.54 10.42
C GLN A 215 10.60 -9.63 10.08
N VAL A 216 11.43 -9.37 9.08
CA VAL A 216 12.47 -10.31 8.61
C VAL A 216 13.84 -9.66 8.64
N PRO A 217 14.92 -10.42 8.88
CA PRO A 217 16.28 -9.88 8.78
C PRO A 217 16.59 -9.52 7.32
N PHE A 218 17.34 -8.44 7.13
CA PHE A 218 17.91 -8.05 5.84
C PHE A 218 19.42 -7.91 6.00
N LEU A 219 20.18 -8.84 5.42
CA LEU A 219 21.63 -8.90 5.58
C LEU A 219 22.30 -8.99 4.22
N TRP A 220 23.25 -8.10 3.98
CA TRP A 220 24.16 -8.16 2.86
C TRP A 220 25.58 -7.85 3.36
N SER A 221 26.57 -8.61 2.91
CA SER A 221 27.98 -8.22 3.12
C SER A 221 28.85 -8.74 2.00
N LYS A 222 29.60 -7.84 1.35
CA LYS A 222 30.58 -8.20 0.32
C LYS A 222 31.60 -7.08 0.16
N TYR A 223 32.82 -7.42 -0.25
CA TYR A 223 33.87 -6.46 -0.61
C TYR A 223 34.16 -5.38 0.46
N GLY A 224 34.01 -5.73 1.74
CA GLY A 224 34.22 -4.81 2.87
C GLY A 224 33.02 -3.91 3.21
N GLY A 225 31.95 -3.94 2.41
CA GLY A 225 30.67 -3.31 2.74
C GLY A 225 29.72 -4.29 3.43
N SER A 226 28.81 -3.75 4.26
CA SER A 226 27.70 -4.51 4.83
C SER A 226 26.46 -3.64 5.05
N ILE A 227 25.29 -4.26 4.90
CA ILE A 227 24.00 -3.72 5.29
C ILE A 227 23.37 -4.72 6.26
N THR A 228 22.94 -4.23 7.42
CA THR A 228 22.23 -5.01 8.42
C THR A 228 21.01 -4.21 8.84
N ALA A 229 19.84 -4.72 8.50
CA ALA A 229 18.56 -4.11 8.81
C ALA A 229 17.50 -5.16 9.14
N SER A 230 16.31 -4.71 9.49
CA SER A 230 15.10 -5.52 9.47
C SER A 230 14.17 -4.93 8.42
N ALA A 231 13.55 -5.79 7.62
CA ALA A 231 12.51 -5.38 6.69
C ALA A 231 11.13 -5.67 7.29
N MET A 232 10.26 -4.67 7.28
CA MET A 232 8.84 -4.79 7.55
C MET A 232 8.06 -3.72 6.78
N SER A 233 6.77 -3.97 6.58
CA SER A 233 5.89 -3.02 5.93
C SER A 233 4.57 -2.95 6.68
N SER A 234 4.03 -1.75 6.82
CA SER A 234 2.70 -1.52 7.40
C SER A 234 1.94 -0.52 6.54
N MET A 235 0.81 -0.96 6.00
CA MET A 235 0.00 -0.24 5.02
C MET A 235 -1.42 -0.07 5.55
N VAL A 236 -1.95 1.14 5.43
CA VAL A 236 -3.31 1.49 5.84
C VAL A 236 -4.11 1.83 4.60
N TYR A 237 -5.25 1.19 4.42
CA TYR A 237 -6.13 1.36 3.27
C TYR A 237 -7.48 1.95 3.69
N ASP A 238 -8.07 2.70 2.77
CA ASP A 238 -9.43 3.19 2.84
C ASP A 238 -10.40 2.01 2.72
N PHE A 239 -11.34 1.91 3.67
CA PHE A 239 -12.23 0.76 3.75
C PHE A 239 -13.20 0.67 2.56
N ASP A 240 -13.65 1.81 2.03
CA ASP A 240 -14.63 1.83 0.94
C ASP A 240 -14.00 1.53 -0.42
N THR A 241 -12.80 2.08 -0.67
CA THR A 241 -12.15 2.02 -1.97
C THR A 241 -11.04 0.98 -2.05
N GLY A 242 -10.46 0.58 -0.92
CA GLY A 242 -9.28 -0.28 -0.86
C GLY A 242 -8.00 0.39 -1.30
N LEU A 243 -8.00 1.69 -1.58
CA LEU A 243 -6.78 2.44 -1.90
C LEU A 243 -5.93 2.64 -0.64
N MET A 244 -4.62 2.50 -0.75
CA MET A 244 -3.71 2.85 0.33
C MET A 244 -3.89 4.34 0.67
N ILE A 245 -4.02 4.67 1.95
CA ILE A 245 -4.07 6.03 2.47
C ILE A 245 -2.68 6.44 2.92
N THR A 246 -2.02 5.55 3.67
CA THR A 246 -0.70 5.83 4.23
C THR A 246 0.09 4.58 4.59
N THR A 247 1.37 4.74 4.92
CA THR A 247 2.25 3.69 5.45
C THR A 247 2.94 4.14 6.73
N TRP A 248 3.31 3.20 7.61
CA TRP A 248 4.27 3.48 8.70
C TRP A 248 5.70 3.26 8.22
N LEU A 249 5.96 2.06 7.72
CA LEU A 249 7.22 1.65 7.10
C LEU A 249 6.89 0.98 5.77
N LEU A 250 7.72 1.23 4.77
CA LEU A 250 7.58 0.68 3.44
C LEU A 250 8.95 0.22 2.96
N ASP A 251 9.43 -0.89 3.49
CA ASP A 251 10.81 -1.33 3.26
C ASP A 251 10.93 -2.09 1.93
N ILE A 252 10.39 -3.31 1.91
CA ILE A 252 10.45 -4.19 0.74
C ILE A 252 9.04 -4.32 0.16
N THR A 253 8.88 -3.82 -1.05
CA THR A 253 7.66 -4.01 -1.84
C THR A 253 8.02 -4.53 -3.23
N PRO A 254 7.11 -5.22 -3.92
CA PRO A 254 7.32 -5.58 -5.32
C PRO A 254 7.66 -4.35 -6.16
N GLU A 255 7.04 -3.22 -5.87
CA GLU A 255 7.26 -1.97 -6.56
C GLU A 255 8.66 -1.40 -6.30
N PHE A 256 9.15 -1.41 -5.06
CA PHE A 256 10.50 -0.93 -4.73
C PHE A 256 11.58 -1.83 -5.33
N ILE A 257 11.46 -3.16 -5.18
CA ILE A 257 12.38 -4.12 -5.81
C ILE A 257 12.43 -3.87 -7.31
N SER A 258 11.27 -3.65 -7.93
CA SER A 258 11.20 -3.40 -9.37
C SER A 258 11.85 -2.08 -9.79
N LEU A 259 11.90 -1.07 -8.92
CA LEU A 259 12.65 0.17 -9.18
C LEU A 259 14.15 0.02 -8.87
N GLY A 260 14.59 -1.15 -8.41
CA GLY A 260 15.95 -1.43 -7.99
C GLY A 260 16.27 -0.99 -6.57
N ILE A 261 15.26 -0.62 -5.77
CA ILE A 261 15.41 -0.29 -4.35
C ILE A 261 15.38 -1.60 -3.56
N ILE A 262 16.44 -1.85 -2.81
CA ILE A 262 16.59 -3.07 -2.02
C ILE A 262 16.32 -2.83 -0.53
N ASN A 263 16.48 -1.59 -0.07
CA ASN A 263 16.22 -1.17 1.30
C ASN A 263 15.93 0.34 1.31
N GLY A 264 15.10 0.81 2.23
CA GLY A 264 14.76 2.23 2.32
C GLY A 264 14.49 2.66 3.75
N ASP A 265 15.22 3.65 4.24
CA ASP A 265 14.84 4.41 5.43
C ASP A 265 14.00 5.61 4.97
N SER A 266 12.69 5.43 5.05
CA SER A 266 11.70 6.36 4.51
C SER A 266 10.81 6.93 5.61
N MET A 267 10.93 8.23 5.84
CA MET A 267 10.14 8.99 6.81
C MET A 267 9.62 10.30 6.20
N ASN A 268 8.34 10.57 6.45
CA ASN A 268 7.72 11.85 6.15
C ASN A 268 7.92 12.80 7.33
N TYR A 269 9.07 13.47 7.32
CA TYR A 269 9.48 14.40 8.37
C TYR A 269 8.44 15.51 8.64
N GLN A 270 7.77 16.02 7.61
CA GLN A 270 6.69 16.99 7.81
C GLN A 270 5.51 16.38 8.59
N ALA A 271 5.05 15.19 8.20
CA ALA A 271 3.97 14.48 8.92
C ALA A 271 4.39 14.10 10.34
N SER A 272 5.65 13.72 10.57
CA SER A 272 6.19 13.47 11.91
C SER A 272 6.11 14.71 12.81
N ARG A 273 6.42 15.90 12.27
CA ARG A 273 6.29 17.17 13.01
C ARG A 273 4.83 17.50 13.31
N GLU A 274 3.92 17.28 12.37
CA GLU A 274 2.48 17.46 12.62
C GLU A 274 1.94 16.48 13.67
N LEU A 275 2.36 15.21 13.63
CA LEU A 275 2.02 14.23 14.64
C LEU A 275 2.53 14.66 16.03
N GLN A 276 3.78 15.11 16.12
CA GLN A 276 4.33 15.64 17.37
C GLN A 276 3.51 16.82 17.90
N ARG A 277 3.12 17.74 17.02
CA ARG A 277 2.25 18.86 17.37
C ARG A 277 0.89 18.40 17.92
N LEU A 278 0.29 17.37 17.33
CA LEU A 278 -0.97 16.79 17.84
C LEU A 278 -0.79 16.18 19.24
N PHE A 279 0.36 15.57 19.54
CA PHE A 279 0.68 15.11 20.89
C PHE A 279 0.82 16.27 21.88
N ASP A 280 1.56 17.30 21.50
CA ASP A 280 1.78 18.49 22.34
C ASP A 280 0.47 19.25 22.62
N GLU A 281 -0.45 19.28 21.66
CA GLU A 281 -1.79 19.87 21.79
C GLU A 281 -2.82 18.95 22.48
N GLY A 282 -2.46 17.70 22.81
CA GLY A 282 -3.37 16.74 23.43
C GLY A 282 -4.52 16.28 22.52
N ARG A 283 -4.30 16.26 21.20
CA ARG A 283 -5.29 15.88 20.16
C ARG A 283 -4.98 14.55 19.46
N ALA A 284 -3.84 13.94 19.76
CA ALA A 284 -3.41 12.67 19.16
C ALA A 284 -4.32 11.46 19.48
N ASP A 285 -5.29 11.62 20.40
CA ASP A 285 -6.35 10.66 20.70
C ASP A 285 -7.49 10.71 19.67
N LYS A 286 -7.63 11.78 18.89
CA LYS A 286 -8.71 12.02 17.91
C LYS A 286 -8.22 12.23 16.49
N GLU A 287 -6.99 12.66 16.32
CA GLU A 287 -6.39 13.04 15.05
C GLU A 287 -5.03 12.37 14.91
N TRP A 288 -4.66 12.03 13.68
CA TRP A 288 -3.42 11.31 13.42
C TRP A 288 -2.78 11.71 12.11
N TRP A 289 -1.46 11.95 12.14
CA TRP A 289 -0.59 12.03 10.97
C TRP A 289 0.34 10.85 11.00
N GLN A 290 0.50 10.15 9.87
CA GLN A 290 1.38 9.01 9.81
C GLN A 290 2.76 9.42 9.27
N PRO A 291 3.88 9.02 9.91
CA PRO A 291 5.23 9.42 9.51
C PRO A 291 5.79 8.68 8.28
N GLY A 292 4.98 8.00 7.45
CA GLY A 292 5.42 7.36 6.21
C GLY A 292 4.82 7.99 4.94
N PHE A 293 4.66 7.20 3.88
CA PHE A 293 4.12 7.68 2.61
C PHE A 293 2.64 8.02 2.77
N ASN A 294 2.25 9.29 2.65
CA ASN A 294 0.85 9.71 2.77
C ASN A 294 0.27 10.08 1.40
N LEU A 295 -1.00 9.74 1.17
CA LEU A 295 -1.70 10.10 -0.06
C LEU A 295 -1.63 11.62 -0.31
N TYR A 296 -1.19 11.97 -1.51
CA TYR A 296 -0.91 13.34 -1.91
C TYR A 296 -1.83 13.81 -3.03
N ASP A 297 -2.01 12.99 -4.06
CA ASP A 297 -2.87 13.32 -5.19
C ASP A 297 -3.44 12.05 -5.84
N THR A 298 -4.65 12.14 -6.40
CA THR A 298 -5.29 11.04 -7.13
C THR A 298 -6.52 11.53 -7.89
N ASN A 299 -6.87 10.85 -8.98
CA ASN A 299 -8.14 11.03 -9.68
C ASN A 299 -9.26 10.07 -9.21
N ILE A 300 -9.00 9.25 -8.18
CA ILE A 300 -9.99 8.35 -7.59
C ILE A 300 -11.03 9.16 -6.81
N ARG A 301 -12.31 8.90 -7.10
CA ARG A 301 -13.42 9.61 -6.46
C ARG A 301 -13.83 8.90 -5.18
N PHE A 302 -13.46 9.45 -4.04
CA PHE A 302 -13.93 8.95 -2.75
C PHE A 302 -15.37 9.35 -2.47
N LEU A 303 -16.10 8.49 -1.78
CA LEU A 303 -17.42 8.83 -1.27
C LEU A 303 -17.30 10.03 -0.29
N LYS A 304 -18.29 10.92 -0.34
CA LYS A 304 -18.40 11.99 0.66
C LYS A 304 -18.80 11.36 1.97
N THR A 305 -17.86 11.25 2.89
CA THR A 305 -18.12 10.93 4.29
C THR A 305 -18.80 12.12 4.95
N SER A 306 -20.12 12.25 4.83
CA SER A 306 -20.88 13.25 5.58
C SER A 306 -20.92 12.83 7.04
N SER A 307 -20.19 13.53 7.91
CA SER A 307 -20.15 13.32 9.37
C SER A 307 -21.48 13.55 10.10
N SER A 308 -22.56 13.90 9.38
CA SER A 308 -23.92 14.10 9.92
C SER A 308 -25.00 13.29 9.19
N GLY A 309 -24.61 12.46 8.22
CA GLY A 309 -25.55 11.68 7.42
C GLY A 309 -25.86 10.37 8.12
N ALA A 310 -27.00 10.31 8.80
CA ALA A 310 -27.55 9.03 9.24
C ALA A 310 -27.59 8.02 8.07
N PRO A 311 -27.47 6.70 8.34
CA PRO A 311 -27.12 5.71 7.31
C PRO A 311 -27.98 5.86 6.06
N ASN A 312 -27.33 5.75 4.89
CA ASN A 312 -27.97 5.85 3.58
C ASN A 312 -29.26 5.02 3.57
N THR A 313 -30.34 5.60 3.03
CA THR A 313 -31.72 5.10 3.11
C THR A 313 -31.82 3.60 2.81
N GLY A 314 -31.03 3.07 1.88
CA GLY A 314 -30.96 1.64 1.56
C GLY A 314 -30.49 0.73 2.72
N MET A 315 -29.47 1.14 3.48
CA MET A 315 -29.00 0.38 4.66
C MET A 315 -30.01 0.42 5.80
N ARG A 316 -30.76 1.51 5.95
CA ARG A 316 -31.88 1.58 6.90
C ARG A 316 -32.98 0.59 6.54
N TYR A 317 -33.34 0.50 5.27
CA TYR A 317 -34.32 -0.49 4.81
C TYR A 317 -33.79 -1.91 4.93
N PHE A 318 -32.52 -2.15 4.59
CA PHE A 318 -31.91 -3.47 4.76
C PHE A 318 -31.90 -3.90 6.23
N PHE A 319 -31.47 -3.02 7.14
CA PHE A 319 -31.45 -3.31 8.57
C PHE A 319 -32.87 -3.49 9.12
N ALA A 320 -33.83 -2.65 8.72
CA ALA A 320 -35.22 -2.78 9.13
C ALA A 320 -35.87 -4.07 8.59
N ILE A 321 -35.59 -4.45 7.34
CA ILE A 321 -36.10 -5.69 6.73
C ILE A 321 -35.46 -6.91 7.41
N SER A 322 -34.15 -6.90 7.61
CA SER A 322 -33.42 -7.95 8.32
C SER A 322 -33.93 -8.11 9.75
N LEU A 323 -34.14 -7.02 10.47
CA LEU A 323 -34.70 -7.03 11.83
C LEU A 323 -36.16 -7.52 11.85
N ALA A 324 -36.99 -7.07 10.91
CA ALA A 324 -38.37 -7.52 10.79
C ALA A 324 -38.45 -9.03 10.46
N LEU A 325 -37.59 -9.53 9.58
CA LEU A 325 -37.47 -10.95 9.27
C LEU A 325 -37.02 -11.76 10.49
N LEU A 326 -36.09 -11.22 11.30
CA LEU A 326 -35.59 -11.85 12.52
C LEU A 326 -36.65 -11.91 13.63
N ILE A 327 -37.46 -10.84 13.77
CA ILE A 327 -38.61 -10.83 14.67
C ILE A 327 -39.69 -11.81 14.20
N LEU A 328 -39.96 -11.87 12.89
CA LEU A 328 -40.95 -12.78 12.32
C LEU A 328 -40.55 -14.25 12.53
N THR A 329 -39.28 -14.60 12.31
CA THR A 329 -38.78 -15.96 12.55
C THR A 329 -38.79 -16.32 14.04
N ALA A 330 -38.43 -15.38 14.93
CA ALA A 330 -38.55 -15.60 16.38
C ALA A 330 -40.01 -15.85 16.80
N PHE A 331 -40.96 -15.08 16.27
CA PHE A 331 -42.38 -15.23 16.59
C PHE A 331 -42.98 -16.54 16.05
N LEU A 332 -42.58 -16.93 14.83
CA LEU A 332 -42.99 -18.20 14.23
C LEU A 332 -42.39 -19.39 14.99
N ASN A 333 -41.10 -19.37 15.35
CA ASN A 333 -40.49 -20.44 16.15
C ASN A 333 -41.10 -20.55 17.55
N TRP A 334 -41.40 -19.43 18.19
CA TRP A 334 -42.03 -19.42 19.52
C TRP A 334 -43.45 -19.99 19.50
N ARG A 335 -44.21 -19.73 18.43
CA ARG A 335 -45.56 -20.28 18.25
C ARG A 335 -45.55 -21.79 18.02
N TRP A 336 -44.53 -22.32 17.33
CA TRP A 336 -44.40 -23.75 17.02
C TRP A 336 -43.76 -24.58 18.15
N GLN A 337 -43.14 -23.95 19.15
CA GLN A 337 -42.70 -24.62 20.39
C GLN A 337 -43.80 -24.71 21.46
N ARG A 338 -44.98 -24.13 21.22
CA ARG A 338 -46.14 -24.14 22.12
C ARG A 338 -47.29 -25.03 21.65
N GLU A 339 -47.17 -25.62 20.47
CA GLU A 339 -47.96 -26.77 20.01
C GLU A 339 -47.13 -28.04 20.24
#